data_AF-A0A4S2DHG6-F1
#
_entry.id   AF-A0A4S2DHG6-F1
#
_cell.length_a   1.000
_cell.length_b   1.000
_cell.length_c   1.000
_cell.angle_alpha   90.00
_cell.angle_beta   90.00
_cell.angle_gamma   90.00
#
_symmetry.space_group_name_H-M   'P 1'
#
loop_
_entity.id
_entity.type
_entity.pdbx_description
1 polymer ?
#
loop_
_entity_poly.entity_id
_entity_poly.type
_entity_poly.pdbx_seq_one_letter_code
_entity_poly.pdbx_strand_id
1 'polypeptide(L)'
;TEEVSHGRIETRECLVYSPGKIMESMLKDKFEGVKSIVRISTERLEVATKKLSVEKRYYITSLGLKPKEISEAIRSHWDIENRLHWQLDVSFREDAGRKVGNAAQNFSLINKMALYIIKQDETKGSVAAKRKNAGWNDEYLFKLLNKIKI
;
A
#
# COMPACT_ATOMS: atom_id res chain seq x y z
N THR A 1 8.41 -3.85 -16.48
CA THR A 1 7.15 -3.12 -16.77
C THR A 1 7.47 -1.65 -16.89
N GLU A 2 6.78 -0.91 -17.74
CA GLU A 2 6.94 0.55 -17.91
C GLU A 2 5.60 1.24 -17.65
N GLU A 3 5.62 2.37 -16.96
CA GLU A 3 4.42 3.16 -16.63
C GLU A 3 4.64 4.65 -16.76
N VAL A 4 3.63 5.35 -17.23
CA VAL A 4 3.60 6.82 -17.33
C VAL A 4 2.50 7.35 -16.43
N SER A 5 2.86 8.15 -15.42
CA SER A 5 1.90 8.66 -14.45
C SER A 5 2.42 9.93 -13.77
N HIS A 6 1.53 10.92 -13.56
CA HIS A 6 1.83 12.16 -12.82
C HIS A 6 3.15 12.85 -13.24
N GLY A 7 3.44 12.90 -14.54
CA GLY A 7 4.65 13.52 -15.09
C GLY A 7 5.93 12.70 -14.93
N ARG A 8 5.81 11.41 -14.59
CA ARG A 8 6.93 10.48 -14.40
C ARG A 8 6.81 9.32 -15.39
N ILE A 9 7.95 8.87 -15.89
CA ILE A 9 8.10 7.60 -16.62
C ILE A 9 8.88 6.67 -15.68
N GLU A 10 8.30 5.52 -15.37
CA GLU A 10 8.90 4.54 -14.47
C GLU A 10 9.04 3.18 -15.13
N THR A 11 10.28 2.72 -15.25
CA THR A 11 10.61 1.38 -15.72
C THR A 11 11.04 0.52 -14.54
N ARG A 12 10.47 -0.68 -14.44
CA ARG A 12 10.75 -1.65 -13.38
C ARG A 12 11.23 -2.96 -13.96
N GLU A 13 12.35 -3.45 -13.44
CA GLU A 13 12.91 -4.76 -13.71
C GLU A 13 12.76 -5.64 -12.47
N CYS A 14 12.23 -6.85 -12.64
CA CYS A 14 12.14 -7.86 -11.60
C CYS A 14 13.08 -9.02 -11.95
N LEU A 15 14.16 -9.18 -11.18
CA LEU A 15 15.05 -10.33 -11.29
C LEU A 15 14.84 -11.24 -10.09
N VAL A 16 14.72 -12.53 -10.37
CA VAL A 16 14.47 -13.57 -9.35
C VAL A 16 15.56 -14.62 -9.45
N TYR A 17 16.16 -14.91 -8.30
CA TYR A 17 17.30 -15.81 -8.18
C TYR A 17 16.93 -16.95 -7.23
N SER A 18 17.42 -18.15 -7.56
CA SER A 18 17.49 -19.22 -6.57
C SER A 18 18.54 -18.85 -5.53
N PRO A 19 18.29 -19.01 -4.22
CA PRO A 19 19.23 -18.65 -3.17
C PRO A 19 20.55 -19.44 -3.26
N GLY A 20 20.54 -20.62 -3.90
CA GLY A 20 21.69 -21.52 -3.92
C GLY A 20 22.06 -22.02 -2.52
N LYS A 21 23.02 -22.94 -2.45
CA LYS A 21 23.31 -23.67 -1.19
C LYS A 21 23.76 -22.78 -0.03
N ILE A 22 24.54 -21.73 -0.32
CA ILE A 22 25.09 -20.84 0.71
C ILE A 22 24.00 -19.94 1.28
N MET A 23 23.16 -19.35 0.44
CA MET A 23 22.14 -18.42 0.92
C MET A 23 20.94 -19.17 1.51
N GLU A 24 20.64 -20.38 1.01
CA GLU A 24 19.67 -21.28 1.62
C GLU A 24 20.10 -21.65 3.05
N SER A 25 21.37 -21.98 3.29
CA SER A 25 21.85 -22.28 4.65
C SER A 25 21.80 -21.07 5.59
N MET A 26 22.00 -19.85 5.06
CA MET A 26 21.88 -18.61 5.84
C MET A 26 20.44 -18.21 6.17
N LEU A 27 19.49 -18.53 5.27
CA LEU A 27 18.10 -18.09 5.38
C LEU A 27 17.20 -19.11 6.07
N LYS A 28 17.45 -20.42 5.91
CA LYS A 28 16.57 -21.50 6.38
C LYS A 28 16.24 -21.42 7.88
N ASP A 29 17.19 -20.99 8.70
CA ASP A 29 17.03 -20.97 10.17
C ASP A 29 16.28 -19.70 10.65
N LYS A 30 16.14 -18.69 9.78
CA LYS A 30 15.51 -17.40 10.10
C LYS A 30 14.18 -17.19 9.39
N PHE A 31 14.01 -17.77 8.21
CA PHE A 31 12.88 -17.54 7.33
C PHE A 31 12.44 -18.86 6.71
N GLU A 32 11.44 -19.47 7.33
CA GLU A 32 10.85 -20.73 6.87
C GLU A 32 10.22 -20.56 5.48
N GLY A 33 10.49 -21.51 4.59
CA GLY A 33 9.84 -21.59 3.28
C GLY A 33 10.35 -20.63 2.21
N VAL A 34 11.47 -19.93 2.42
CA VAL A 34 12.08 -19.08 1.37
C VAL A 34 12.55 -19.94 0.20
N LYS A 35 12.12 -19.57 -1.02
CA LYS A 35 12.48 -20.27 -2.26
C LYS A 35 13.24 -19.40 -3.25
N SER A 36 13.12 -18.08 -3.16
CA SER A 36 13.82 -17.17 -4.08
C SER A 36 14.16 -15.84 -3.44
N ILE A 37 15.16 -15.19 -4.03
CA ILE A 37 15.60 -13.83 -3.73
C ILE A 37 15.27 -12.96 -4.93
N VAL A 38 14.75 -11.78 -4.67
CA VAL A 38 14.20 -10.90 -5.69
C VAL A 38 14.91 -9.56 -5.62
N ARG A 39 15.31 -9.03 -6.77
CA ARG A 39 15.72 -7.64 -6.94
C ARG A 39 14.70 -6.93 -7.81
N ILE A 40 14.15 -5.84 -7.29
CA ILE A 40 13.39 -4.87 -8.08
C ILE A 40 14.26 -3.65 -8.33
N SER A 41 14.63 -3.43 -9.59
CA SER A 41 15.25 -2.17 -10.03
C SER A 41 14.15 -1.26 -10.55
N THR A 42 14.06 -0.03 -10.06
CA THR A 42 13.14 1.00 -10.56
C THR A 42 13.95 2.16 -11.10
N GLU A 43 13.79 2.46 -12.37
CA GLU A 43 14.29 3.67 -13.00
C GLU A 43 13.12 4.63 -13.16
N ARG A 44 13.28 5.85 -12.67
CA ARG A 44 12.26 6.90 -12.71
C ARG A 44 12.85 8.13 -13.37
N LEU A 45 12.23 8.54 -14.47
CA LEU A 45 12.49 9.79 -15.16
C LEU A 45 11.37 10.79 -14.87
N GLU A 46 11.71 11.93 -14.30
CA GLU A 46 10.79 13.06 -14.17
C GLU A 46 10.82 13.89 -15.46
N VAL A 47 9.68 14.00 -16.15
CA VAL A 47 9.62 14.58 -17.52
C VAL A 47 9.95 16.07 -17.52
N ALA A 48 9.50 16.79 -16.49
CA ALA A 48 9.66 18.24 -16.36
C ALA A 48 11.12 18.65 -16.09
N THR A 49 11.80 17.93 -15.20
CA THR A 49 13.17 18.25 -14.77
C THR A 49 14.24 17.45 -15.52
N LYS A 50 13.82 16.43 -16.30
CA LYS A 50 14.69 15.41 -16.92
C LYS A 50 15.58 14.67 -15.91
N LYS A 51 15.22 14.67 -14.63
CA LYS A 51 15.97 13.99 -13.59
C LYS A 51 15.71 12.48 -13.65
N LEU A 52 16.78 11.71 -13.82
CA LEU A 52 16.76 10.25 -13.69
C LEU A 52 17.12 9.84 -12.26
N SER A 53 16.39 8.88 -11.72
CA SER A 53 16.69 8.25 -10.43
C SER A 53 16.58 6.74 -10.57
N VAL A 54 17.47 6.02 -9.91
CA VAL A 54 17.51 4.56 -9.92
C VAL A 54 17.47 4.06 -8.48
N GLU A 55 16.57 3.13 -8.20
CA GLU A 55 16.39 2.53 -6.89
C GLU A 55 16.39 1.01 -7.01
N LYS A 56 17.08 0.34 -6.09
CA LYS A 56 17.12 -1.13 -6.01
C LYS A 56 16.57 -1.57 -4.67
N ARG A 57 15.58 -2.46 -4.70
CA ARG A 57 14.97 -3.07 -3.52
C ARG A 57 15.15 -4.58 -3.58
N TYR A 58 15.45 -5.20 -2.45
CA TYR A 58 15.66 -6.64 -2.34
C TYR A 58 14.59 -7.28 -1.47
N TYR A 59 14.10 -8.44 -1.88
CA TYR A 59 13.07 -9.20 -1.17
C TYR A 59 13.46 -10.67 -1.10
N ILE A 60 12.92 -11.37 -0.11
CA ILE A 60 12.89 -12.83 -0.04
C ILE A 60 11.44 -13.27 -0.18
N THR A 61 11.20 -14.42 -0.83
CA THR A 61 9.85 -14.92 -1.01
C THR A 61 9.80 -16.44 -1.08
N SER A 62 8.68 -17.00 -0.62
CA SER A 62 8.32 -18.41 -0.79
C SER A 62 7.76 -18.72 -2.18
N LEU A 63 7.46 -17.69 -2.97
CA LEU A 63 7.19 -17.82 -4.40
C LEU A 63 8.51 -18.24 -5.07
N GLY A 64 8.49 -19.31 -5.87
CA GLY A 64 9.67 -19.79 -6.58
C GLY A 64 10.16 -18.82 -7.66
N LEU A 65 10.70 -19.32 -8.76
CA LEU A 65 11.18 -18.49 -9.89
C LEU A 65 10.00 -17.96 -10.74
N LYS A 66 9.19 -17.07 -10.16
CA LYS A 66 7.95 -16.55 -10.75
C LYS A 66 7.95 -15.01 -10.79
N PRO A 67 8.79 -14.39 -11.65
CA PRO A 67 9.01 -12.94 -11.65
C PRO A 67 7.74 -12.10 -11.84
N LYS A 68 6.78 -12.57 -12.64
CA LYS A 68 5.51 -11.87 -12.89
C LYS A 68 4.62 -11.84 -11.64
N GLU A 69 4.31 -13.00 -11.07
CA GLU A 69 3.49 -13.11 -9.85
C GLU A 69 4.12 -12.33 -8.68
N ILE A 70 5.44 -12.42 -8.53
CA ILE A 70 6.19 -11.69 -7.50
C ILE A 70 6.09 -10.18 -7.72
N SER A 71 6.32 -9.71 -8.95
CA SER A 71 6.22 -8.28 -9.27
C SER A 71 4.81 -7.75 -9.04
N GLU A 72 3.78 -8.51 -9.39
CA GLU A 72 2.38 -8.15 -9.14
C GLU A 72 2.09 -8.07 -7.64
N ALA A 73 2.51 -9.06 -6.85
CA ALA A 73 2.34 -9.06 -5.40
C ALA A 73 3.02 -7.85 -4.73
N ILE A 74 4.26 -7.53 -5.12
CA ILE A 74 4.98 -6.36 -4.61
C ILE A 74 4.22 -5.07 -4.96
N ARG A 75 3.69 -4.95 -6.17
CA ARG A 75 2.90 -3.79 -6.57
C ARG A 75 1.60 -3.67 -5.80
N SER A 76 0.86 -4.76 -5.65
CA SER A 76 -0.38 -4.78 -4.87
C SER A 76 -0.14 -4.43 -3.40
N HIS A 77 1.01 -4.80 -2.84
CA HIS A 77 1.39 -4.37 -1.50
C HIS A 77 1.56 -2.84 -1.42
N TRP A 78 2.22 -2.21 -2.41
CA TRP A 78 2.31 -0.74 -2.49
C TRP A 78 0.96 -0.05 -2.65
N ASP A 79 0.00 -0.68 -3.32
CA ASP A 79 -1.37 -0.15 -3.39
C ASP A 79 -2.04 -0.06 -2.01
N ILE A 80 -1.71 -0.94 -1.07
CA ILE A 80 -2.21 -0.86 0.31
C ILE A 80 -1.70 0.43 0.96
N GLU A 81 -0.41 0.70 0.87
CA GLU A 81 0.19 1.92 1.43
C GLU A 81 -0.44 3.18 0.82
N ASN A 82 -0.54 3.22 -0.50
CA ASN A 82 -1.07 4.39 -1.21
C ASN A 82 -2.57 4.60 -1.00
N ARG A 83 -3.37 3.52 -0.95
CA ARG A 83 -4.84 3.64 -0.91
C ARG A 83 -5.39 3.59 0.51
N LEU A 84 -4.74 2.89 1.43
CA LEU A 84 -5.19 2.72 2.82
C LEU A 84 -4.43 3.68 3.75
N HIS A 85 -3.12 3.48 3.92
CA HIS A 85 -2.33 4.20 4.92
C HIS A 85 -2.33 5.70 4.66
N TRP A 86 -2.02 6.14 3.44
CA TRP A 86 -2.06 7.56 3.10
C TRP A 86 -3.42 8.23 3.39
N GLN A 87 -4.53 7.51 3.18
CA GLN A 87 -5.86 8.03 3.51
C GLN A 87 -6.07 8.16 5.02
N LEU A 88 -5.58 7.20 5.81
CA LEU A 88 -5.64 7.26 7.27
C LEU A 88 -4.77 8.41 7.81
N ASP A 89 -3.59 8.59 7.25
CA ASP A 89 -2.65 9.61 7.73
C ASP A 89 -3.11 11.02 7.36
N VAL A 90 -3.56 11.23 6.11
CA VAL A 90 -3.91 12.57 5.61
C VAL A 90 -5.38 12.91 5.86
N SER A 91 -6.30 12.03 5.44
CA SER A 91 -7.73 12.31 5.56
C SER A 91 -8.24 12.10 6.98
N PHE A 92 -7.68 11.14 7.73
CA PHE A 92 -8.08 10.86 9.11
C PHE A 92 -7.18 11.50 10.17
N ARG A 93 -5.95 11.91 9.81
CA ARG A 93 -4.94 12.46 10.73
C ARG A 93 -4.61 11.47 11.85
N GLU A 94 -4.58 10.18 11.51
CA GLU A 94 -4.37 9.08 12.46
C GLU A 94 -3.09 9.29 13.30
N ASP A 95 -2.01 9.71 12.64
CA ASP A 95 -0.69 9.97 13.22
C ASP A 95 -0.56 11.29 13.98
N ALA A 96 -1.52 12.22 13.83
CA ALA A 96 -1.41 13.54 14.46
C ALA A 96 -1.60 13.49 15.99
N GLY A 97 -2.13 12.40 16.54
CA GLY A 97 -2.40 12.24 17.96
C GLY A 97 -1.70 11.02 18.56
N ARG A 98 -1.02 11.21 19.69
CA ARG A 98 -0.39 10.12 20.45
C ARG A 98 -1.44 9.32 21.20
N LYS A 99 -1.54 8.03 20.90
CA LYS A 99 -2.42 7.06 21.58
C LYS A 99 -1.54 6.02 22.25
N VAL A 100 -1.93 5.55 23.43
CA VAL A 100 -1.14 4.61 24.24
C VAL A 100 -1.92 3.31 24.44
N GLY A 101 -1.21 2.19 24.45
CA GLY A 101 -1.80 0.86 24.63
C GLY A 101 -2.86 0.54 23.57
N ASN A 102 -3.95 -0.10 24.00
CA ASN A 102 -5.00 -0.59 23.11
C ASN A 102 -5.76 0.51 22.36
N ALA A 103 -5.69 1.76 22.83
CA ALA A 103 -6.36 2.88 22.16
C ALA A 103 -5.83 3.10 20.73
N ALA A 104 -4.55 2.82 20.48
CA ALA A 104 -3.97 2.95 19.13
C ALA A 104 -4.61 1.95 18.15
N GLN A 105 -4.70 0.68 18.55
CA GLN A 105 -5.27 -0.39 17.73
C GLN A 105 -6.78 -0.20 17.51
N ASN A 106 -7.52 0.11 18.59
CA ASN A 106 -8.96 0.33 18.51
C ASN A 106 -9.30 1.50 17.59
N PHE A 107 -8.57 2.61 17.69
CA PHE A 107 -8.80 3.77 16.86
C PHE A 107 -8.46 3.50 15.39
N SER A 108 -7.36 2.79 15.12
CA SER A 108 -6.99 2.40 13.75
C SER A 108 -8.05 1.48 13.13
N LEU A 109 -8.61 0.55 13.89
CA LEU A 109 -9.71 -0.30 13.43
C LEU A 109 -10.95 0.53 13.05
N ILE A 110 -11.39 1.43 13.92
CA ILE A 110 -12.55 2.30 13.67
C ILE A 110 -12.32 3.17 12.43
N ASN A 111 -11.15 3.78 12.28
CA ASN A 111 -10.83 4.59 11.11
C ASN A 111 -10.82 3.78 9.81
N LYS A 112 -10.30 2.54 9.85
CA LYS A 112 -10.35 1.62 8.70
C LYS A 112 -11.78 1.28 8.31
N MET A 113 -12.66 1.01 9.30
CA MET A 113 -14.09 0.78 9.05
C MET A 113 -14.75 2.03 8.44
N ALA A 114 -14.53 3.21 9.02
CA ALA A 114 -15.08 4.47 8.52
C ALA A 114 -14.59 4.78 7.09
N LEU A 115 -13.29 4.60 6.81
CA LEU A 115 -12.73 4.79 5.47
C LEU A 115 -13.33 3.79 4.47
N TYR A 116 -13.51 2.53 4.87
CA TYR A 116 -14.16 1.53 4.03
C TYR A 116 -15.58 1.97 3.64
N ILE A 117 -16.39 2.40 4.61
CA ILE A 117 -17.77 2.89 4.38
C ILE A 117 -17.77 4.11 3.44
N ILE A 118 -16.92 5.10 3.70
CA ILE A 118 -16.84 6.32 2.88
C ILE A 118 -16.43 5.99 1.44
N LYS A 119 -15.56 5.00 1.23
CA LYS A 119 -15.14 4.56 -0.11
C LYS A 119 -16.25 3.85 -0.90
N GLN A 120 -17.27 3.30 -0.23
CA GLN A 120 -18.47 2.75 -0.89
C GLN A 120 -19.46 3.85 -1.31
N ASP A 121 -19.19 5.12 -0.98
CA ASP A 121 -20.03 6.23 -1.40
C ASP A 121 -19.62 6.82 -2.74
N GLU A 122 -20.50 6.71 -3.73
CA GLU A 122 -20.26 7.17 -5.10
C GLU A 122 -20.47 8.68 -5.28
N THR A 123 -20.92 9.40 -4.24
CA THR A 123 -21.07 10.86 -4.35
C THR A 123 -19.72 11.52 -4.67
N LYS A 124 -19.76 12.64 -5.39
CA LYS A 124 -18.52 13.37 -5.71
C LYS A 124 -17.95 14.02 -4.45
N GLY A 125 -16.63 13.99 -4.30
CA GLY A 125 -15.92 14.65 -3.21
C GLY A 125 -14.75 13.82 -2.69
N SER A 126 -13.80 14.50 -2.05
CA SER A 126 -12.68 13.83 -1.38
C SER A 126 -13.15 13.07 -0.14
N VAL A 127 -12.35 12.08 0.30
CA VAL A 127 -12.60 11.35 1.56
C VAL A 127 -12.73 12.33 2.74
N ALA A 128 -11.86 13.33 2.82
CA ALA A 128 -11.91 14.36 3.85
C ALA A 128 -13.22 15.17 3.81
N ALA A 129 -13.71 15.55 2.62
CA ALA A 129 -14.96 16.29 2.47
C ALA A 129 -16.19 15.45 2.86
N LYS A 130 -16.24 14.18 2.41
CA LYS A 130 -17.31 13.24 2.78
C LYS A 130 -17.33 12.98 4.29
N ARG A 131 -16.17 12.75 4.89
CA ARG A 131 -16.03 12.60 6.35
C ARG A 131 -16.55 13.83 7.10
N LYS A 132 -16.19 15.03 6.64
CA LYS A 132 -16.66 16.29 7.23
C LYS A 132 -18.17 16.47 7.10
N ASN A 133 -18.74 16.14 5.93
CA ASN A 133 -20.18 16.17 5.71
C ASN A 133 -20.92 15.21 6.66
N ALA A 134 -20.41 13.98 6.83
CA ALA A 134 -20.97 13.00 7.76
C ALA A 134 -20.92 13.46 9.22
N GLY A 135 -19.99 14.34 9.58
CA GLY A 135 -19.96 14.95 10.92
C GLY A 135 -20.93 16.12 11.11
N TRP A 136 -21.52 16.66 10.04
CA TRP A 136 -22.38 17.86 10.06
C TRP A 136 -23.81 17.61 9.58
N ASN A 137 -24.07 16.46 8.95
CA ASN A 137 -25.35 16.10 8.37
C ASN A 137 -25.70 14.66 8.75
N ASP A 138 -26.64 14.53 9.68
CA ASP A 138 -27.09 13.24 10.20
C ASP A 138 -27.74 12.37 9.12
N GLU A 139 -28.51 12.95 8.20
CA GLU A 139 -29.10 12.19 7.09
C GLU A 139 -28.02 11.57 6.19
N TYR A 140 -26.96 12.33 5.90
CA TYR A 140 -25.83 11.82 5.13
C TYR A 140 -25.03 10.76 5.92
N LEU A 141 -24.86 10.94 7.23
CA LEU A 141 -24.26 9.93 8.10
C LEU A 141 -25.06 8.62 8.09
N PHE A 142 -26.38 8.69 8.30
CA PHE A 142 -27.25 7.52 8.26
C PHE A 142 -27.22 6.83 6.90
N LYS A 143 -27.22 7.60 5.80
CA LYS A 143 -27.03 7.06 4.45
C LYS A 143 -25.74 6.25 4.33
N LEU A 144 -24.63 6.75 4.88
CA LEU A 144 -23.35 6.03 4.87
C LEU A 144 -23.42 4.76 5.72
N LEU A 145 -23.94 4.85 6.94
CA LEU A 145 -24.01 3.71 7.86
C LEU A 145 -24.93 2.59 7.36
N ASN A 146 -26.03 2.93 6.66
CA ASN A 146 -26.92 1.95 6.04
C ASN A 146 -26.27 1.13 4.91
N LYS A 147 -25.07 1.49 4.46
CA LYS A 147 -24.29 0.69 3.50
C LYS A 147 -23.53 -0.48 4.15
N ILE A 148 -23.46 -0.53 5.48
CA ILE A 148 -22.83 -1.63 6.20
C ILE A 148 -23.73 -2.86 6.09
N LYS A 149 -23.28 -3.88 5.35
CA LYS A 149 -23.86 -5.23 5.44
C LYS A 149 -23.00 -6.02 6.42
N ILE A 150 -23.57 -6.35 7.57
CA ILE A 150 -23.00 -7.28 8.56
C ILE A 150 -23.48 -8.68 8.24
#